data_AF-A0A1Q3QXL5-F1
#
_entry.id   AF-A0A1Q3QXL5-F1
#
_cell.length_a   1.000
_cell.length_b   1.000
_cell.length_c   1.000
_cell.angle_alpha   90.00
_cell.angle_beta   90.00
_cell.angle_gamma   90.00
#
_symmetry.space_group_name_H-M   'P 1'
#
loop_
_entity.id
_entity.type
_entity.pdbx_description
1 polymer ?
#
loop_
_entity_poly.entity_id
_entity_poly.type
_entity_poly.pdbx_seq_one_letter_code
_entity_poly.pdbx_strand_id
1 'polypeptide(L)'
;MANQSPPTSGPPGEDKIPEPLAAEIRKLAHDLSNALEIIVQTSYLLSTAELKEPAAEWLQMLDGGVQKALGINQNLRNYIKDHSPN
;
A
#
# COMPACT_ATOMS: atom_id res chain seq x y z
N MET A 1 1.82 -36.04 44.97
CA MET A 1 0.94 -36.24 43.79
C MET A 1 0.61 -34.88 43.21
N ALA A 2 0.98 -34.69 41.94
CA ALA A 2 0.74 -33.61 40.97
C ALA A 2 0.26 -32.22 41.44
N ASN A 3 1.16 -31.23 41.32
CA ASN A 3 0.83 -29.82 41.17
C ASN A 3 0.65 -29.54 39.67
N GLN A 4 -0.59 -29.34 39.19
CA GLN A 4 -0.85 -28.93 37.81
C GLN A 4 -1.05 -27.42 37.77
N SER A 5 -0.05 -26.71 37.27
CA SER A 5 -0.18 -25.30 36.89
C SER A 5 -1.24 -25.15 35.79
N PRO A 6 -2.02 -24.05 35.78
CA PRO A 6 -2.98 -23.80 34.72
C PRO A 6 -2.28 -23.64 33.36
N PRO A 7 -2.93 -23.99 32.24
CA PRO A 7 -2.39 -23.69 30.92
C PRO A 7 -2.30 -22.17 30.81
N THR A 8 -1.09 -21.66 30.61
CA THR A 8 -0.85 -20.27 30.27
C THR A 8 -1.49 -20.02 28.90
N SER A 9 -2.68 -19.44 28.89
CA SER A 9 -3.14 -18.65 27.76
C SER A 9 -2.08 -17.57 27.54
N GLY A 10 -1.26 -17.76 26.51
CA GLY A 10 -0.31 -16.75 26.07
C GLY A 10 -1.04 -15.43 25.83
N PRO A 11 -0.35 -14.29 25.96
CA PRO A 11 -0.97 -13.00 25.69
C PRO A 11 -1.52 -13.01 24.26
N PRO A 12 -2.60 -12.27 23.96
CA PRO A 12 -3.09 -12.13 22.59
C PRO A 12 -2.00 -11.43 21.78
N GLY A 13 -1.09 -12.22 21.21
CA GLY A 13 -0.15 -11.73 20.22
C GLY A 13 -1.00 -11.30 19.04
N GLU A 14 -0.89 -10.02 18.66
CA GLU A 14 -1.44 -9.50 17.42
C GLU A 14 -1.30 -10.56 16.32
N ASP A 15 -2.41 -10.92 15.68
CA ASP A 15 -2.42 -11.87 14.56
C ASP A 15 -1.54 -11.32 13.44
N LYS A 16 -0.24 -11.62 13.51
CA LYS A 16 0.73 -11.22 12.51
C LYS A 16 0.40 -11.91 11.21
N ILE A 17 0.51 -11.16 10.12
CA ILE A 17 0.36 -11.68 8.77
C ILE A 17 1.44 -12.76 8.57
N PRO A 18 1.08 -14.00 8.20
CA PRO A 18 2.06 -15.05 7.93
C PRO A 18 3.04 -14.64 6.84
N GLU A 19 4.32 -14.99 7.00
CA GLU A 19 5.38 -14.52 6.10
C GLU A 19 5.14 -14.81 4.61
N PRO A 20 4.67 -16.00 4.18
CA PRO A 20 4.37 -16.25 2.77
C PRO A 20 3.31 -15.31 2.20
N LEU A 21 2.31 -14.94 3.01
CA LEU A 21 1.26 -14.01 2.62
C LEU A 21 1.80 -12.57 2.59
N ALA A 22 2.58 -12.19 3.59
CA ALA A 22 3.22 -10.88 3.65
C ALA A 22 4.14 -10.65 2.43
N ALA A 23 4.93 -11.65 2.05
CA ALA A 23 5.79 -11.60 0.88
C ALA A 23 5.01 -11.35 -0.42
N GLU A 24 3.89 -12.04 -0.63
CA GLU A 24 3.05 -11.83 -1.82
C GLU A 24 2.40 -10.44 -1.82
N ILE A 25 1.91 -9.96 -0.67
CA ILE A 25 1.35 -8.59 -0.59
C ILE A 25 2.43 -7.53 -0.84
N ARG A 26 3.66 -7.71 -0.32
CA ARG A 26 4.79 -6.80 -0.59
C ARG A 26 5.09 -6.75 -2.09
N LYS A 27 5.05 -7.88 -2.78
CA LYS A 27 5.22 -7.98 -4.24
C LYS A 27 4.11 -7.23 -4.98
N LEU A 28 2.84 -7.48 -4.64
CA LEU A 28 1.71 -6.77 -5.25
C LEU A 28 1.76 -5.25 -5.01
N ALA A 29 2.13 -4.81 -3.81
CA ALA A 29 2.32 -3.39 -3.49
C ALA A 29 3.50 -2.77 -4.27
N HIS A 30 4.54 -3.56 -4.53
CA HIS A 30 5.62 -3.18 -5.44
C HIS A 30 5.14 -3.01 -6.88
N ASP A 31 4.43 -3.98 -7.43
CA ASP A 31 3.92 -3.92 -8.79
C ASP A 31 2.92 -2.76 -8.96
N LEU A 32 2.10 -2.50 -7.93
CA LEU A 32 1.23 -1.32 -7.88
C LEU A 32 2.03 -0.01 -7.88
N SER A 33 3.18 0.04 -7.19
CA SER A 33 4.05 1.24 -7.22
C SER A 33 4.59 1.51 -8.61
N ASN A 34 5.01 0.46 -9.33
CA ASN A 34 5.50 0.59 -10.70
C ASN A 34 4.41 1.09 -11.64
N ALA A 35 3.19 0.58 -11.50
CA ALA A 35 2.05 1.06 -12.28
C ALA A 35 1.73 2.54 -11.96
N LEU A 36 1.72 2.91 -10.67
CA LEU A 36 1.48 4.29 -10.25
C LEU A 36 2.58 5.24 -10.74
N GLU A 37 3.84 4.82 -10.74
CA GLU A 37 4.96 5.60 -11.26
C GLU A 37 4.75 5.95 -12.74
N ILE A 38 4.35 4.97 -13.58
CA ILE A 38 4.05 5.22 -15.00
C ILE A 38 2.93 6.26 -15.14
N ILE A 39 1.88 6.16 -14.31
CA ILE A 39 0.77 7.11 -14.38
C ILE A 39 1.21 8.50 -13.93
N VAL A 40 2.00 8.63 -12.86
CA VAL A 40 2.59 9.91 -12.41
C VAL A 40 3.42 10.55 -13.51
N GLN A 41 4.32 9.77 -14.13
CA GLN A 41 5.17 10.26 -15.21
C GLN A 41 4.34 10.70 -16.42
N THR A 42 3.30 9.94 -16.77
CA THR A 42 2.38 10.29 -17.86
C THR A 42 1.61 11.58 -17.55
N SER A 43 1.10 11.72 -16.33
CA SER A 43 0.39 12.91 -15.89
C SER A 43 1.30 14.15 -15.92
N TYR A 44 2.55 14.00 -15.47
CA TYR A 44 3.56 15.04 -15.58
C TYR A 44 3.82 15.44 -17.04
N LEU A 45 4.01 14.49 -17.95
CA LEU A 45 4.20 14.80 -19.37
C LEU A 45 2.99 15.53 -19.96
N LEU A 46 1.77 15.12 -19.62
CA LEU A 46 0.54 15.80 -20.05
C LEU A 46 0.44 17.23 -19.50
N SER A 47 0.92 17.48 -18.29
CA SER A 47 0.96 18.84 -17.71
C SER A 47 1.87 19.81 -18.46
N THR A 48 2.82 19.29 -19.25
CA THR A 48 3.70 20.10 -20.10
C THR A 48 3.09 20.41 -21.48
N ALA A 49 1.99 19.76 -21.84
CA ALA A 49 1.28 20.01 -23.08
C ALA A 49 0.28 21.16 -22.92
N GLU A 50 0.03 21.91 -24.00
CA GLU A 50 -1.04 22.90 -24.01
C GLU A 50 -2.41 22.20 -24.08
N LEU A 51 -3.05 22.04 -22.92
CA LEU A 51 -4.38 21.45 -22.80
C LEU A 51 -5.43 22.56 -22.71
N LYS A 52 -6.42 22.51 -23.60
CA LYS A 52 -7.61 23.37 -23.52
C LYS A 52 -8.64 22.74 -22.60
N GLU A 53 -9.50 23.57 -22.03
CA GLU A 53 -10.67 23.06 -21.31
C GLU A 53 -11.56 22.19 -22.22
N PRO A 54 -12.13 21.09 -21.71
CA PRO A 54 -12.11 20.61 -20.31
C PRO A 54 -10.93 19.65 -19.99
N ALA A 55 -9.97 19.45 -20.90
CA ALA A 55 -8.91 18.46 -20.70
C ALA A 55 -7.97 18.84 -19.54
N ALA A 56 -7.80 20.15 -19.27
CA ALA A 56 -7.04 20.63 -18.12
C ALA A 56 -7.70 20.25 -16.78
N GLU A 57 -9.03 20.39 -16.66
CA GLU A 57 -9.78 19.91 -15.48
C GLU A 57 -9.61 18.40 -15.27
N TRP A 58 -9.68 17.60 -16.34
CA TRP A 58 -9.49 16.14 -16.23
C TRP A 58 -8.08 15.77 -15.80
N LEU A 59 -7.06 16.51 -16.24
CA LEU A 59 -5.69 16.33 -15.79
C LEU A 59 -5.56 16.59 -14.28
N GLN A 60 -6.19 17.66 -13.76
CA GLN A 60 -6.20 17.92 -12.32
C GLN A 60 -6.90 16.81 -11.53
N MET A 61 -8.00 16.26 -12.07
CA MET A 61 -8.68 15.11 -11.48
C MET A 61 -7.79 13.86 -11.47
N LEU A 62 -7.07 13.60 -12.57
CA LEU A 62 -6.11 12.51 -12.68
C LEU A 62 -5.00 12.66 -11.64
N ASP A 63 -4.35 13.82 -11.58
CA ASP A 63 -3.29 14.11 -10.61
C ASP A 63 -3.79 13.86 -9.18
N GLY A 64 -4.96 14.40 -8.83
CA GLY A 64 -5.55 14.22 -7.51
C GLY A 64 -5.85 12.75 -7.18
N GLY A 65 -6.33 11.97 -8.16
CA GLY A 65 -6.58 10.53 -8.01
C GLY A 65 -5.30 9.73 -7.79
N VAL A 66 -4.26 10.03 -8.56
CA VAL A 66 -2.95 9.35 -8.49
C VAL A 66 -2.26 9.63 -7.16
N GLN A 67 -2.28 10.88 -6.67
CA GLN A 67 -1.71 11.21 -5.37
C GLN A 67 -2.41 10.48 -4.21
N LYS A 68 -3.74 10.34 -4.27
CA LYS A 68 -4.50 9.53 -3.30
C LYS A 68 -4.08 8.05 -3.37
N ALA A 69 -3.95 7.49 -4.57
CA ALA A 69 -3.54 6.10 -4.75
C ALA A 69 -2.13 5.83 -4.24
N LEU A 70 -1.17 6.75 -4.46
CA LEU A 70 0.17 6.69 -3.87
C LEU A 70 0.13 6.67 -2.35
N GLY A 71 -0.67 7.55 -1.73
CA GLY A 71 -0.85 7.58 -0.27
C GLY A 71 -1.43 6.28 0.28
N ILE A 72 -2.45 5.72 -0.38
CA ILE A 72 -3.04 4.42 -0.01
C ILE A 72 -2.01 3.30 -0.11
N ASN A 73 -1.25 3.26 -1.20
CA ASN A 73 -0.22 2.23 -1.41
C ASN A 73 0.92 2.34 -0.39
N GLN A 74 1.32 3.56 -0.01
CA GLN A 74 2.28 3.77 1.07
C GLN A 74 1.75 3.28 2.41
N ASN A 75 0.48 3.58 2.73
CA ASN A 75 -0.17 3.10 3.94
C ASN A 75 -0.28 1.56 3.97
N LEU A 76 -0.58 0.93 2.83
CA LEU A 76 -0.58 -0.52 2.68
C LEU A 76 0.81 -1.11 2.99
N ARG A 77 1.87 -0.55 2.40
CA ARG A 77 3.24 -1.01 2.65
C ARG A 77 3.64 -0.88 4.13
N ASN A 78 3.29 0.23 4.76
CA ASN A 78 3.53 0.46 6.18
C ASN A 78 2.75 -0.54 7.04
N TYR A 79 1.47 -0.75 6.75
CA TYR A 79 0.64 -1.71 7.46
C TYR A 79 1.23 -3.12 7.41
N ILE A 80 1.63 -3.60 6.22
CA ILE A 80 2.27 -4.91 6.10
C ILE A 80 3.59 -4.97 6.87
N LYS A 81 4.42 -3.93 6.79
CA LYS A 81 5.68 -3.85 7.54
C LYS A 81 5.45 -3.95 9.06
N ASP A 82 4.45 -3.25 9.58
CA ASP A 82 4.18 -3.20 11.02
C ASP A 82 3.52 -4.49 11.54
N HIS A 83 2.84 -5.25 10.67
CA HIS A 83 2.06 -6.44 11.04
C HIS A 83 2.60 -7.75 10.45
N SER A 84 3.79 -7.79 9.87
CA SER A 84 4.44 -9.03 9.40
C SER A 84 5.79 -9.25 10.08
N PRO A 85 6.27 -10.50 10.18
CA PRO A 85 7.66 -10.76 10.52
C PRO A 85 8.60 -10.09 9.50
N ASN A 86 9.76 -9.62 9.97
CA ASN A 86 10.81 -9.07 9.09
C ASN A 86 11.52 -10.17 8.30
#